data_AF-A0A172TPI5-F1
#
_entry.id   AF-A0A172TPI5-F1
#
_cell.length_a   1.000
_cell.length_b   1.000
_cell.length_c   1.000
_cell.angle_alpha   90.00
_cell.angle_beta   90.00
_cell.angle_gamma   90.00
#
_symmetry.space_group_name_H-M   'P 1'
#
loop_
_entity.id
_entity.type
_entity.pdbx_description
1 polymer ?
#
loop_
_entity_poly.entity_id
_entity_poly.type
_entity_poly.pdbx_seq_one_letter_code
_entity_poly.pdbx_strand_id
1 'polypeptide(L)' 'MQMQMPQPVFHIDPYVYQTLQTVVGKKLVVDTPRGTVRGLLADVKPDHIVIKAVDSDSTFFIRIQQIIWIMPE' A
#
# COMPACT_ATOMS: atom_id res chain seq x y z
N MET A 1 -35.29 0.18 23.37
CA MET A 1 -33.91 -0.18 22.95
C MET A 1 -33.59 0.64 21.72
N GLN A 2 -32.59 1.53 21.78
CA GLN A 2 -32.11 2.24 20.58
C GLN A 2 -31.42 1.22 19.68
N MET A 3 -31.84 1.09 18.41
CA MET A 3 -31.05 0.33 17.43
C MET A 3 -29.79 1.12 17.12
N GLN A 4 -28.63 0.64 17.59
CA GLN A 4 -27.34 1.17 17.14
C GLN A 4 -27.12 0.75 15.69
N MET A 5 -27.02 1.74 14.81
CA MET A 5 -26.60 1.50 13.43
C MET A 5 -25.12 1.09 13.43
N PRO A 6 -24.73 0.02 12.71
CA PRO A 6 -23.33 -0.36 12.60
C PRO A 6 -22.52 0.78 12.00
N GLN A 7 -21.38 1.10 12.63
CA GLN A 7 -20.43 2.11 12.17
C GLN A 7 -19.31 1.41 11.40
N PRO A 8 -18.89 1.92 10.23
CA PRO A 8 -17.72 1.37 9.54
C PRO A 8 -16.45 1.70 10.33
N VAL A 9 -15.61 0.69 10.55
CA VAL A 9 -14.30 0.82 11.21
C VAL A 9 -13.21 0.58 10.17
N PHE A 10 -12.22 1.46 10.14
CA PHE A 10 -11.07 1.34 9.25
C PHE A 10 -9.79 1.22 10.09
N HIS A 11 -9.01 0.18 9.82
CA HIS A 11 -7.67 0.02 10.38
C HIS A 11 -6.68 0.70 9.45
N ILE A 12 -5.92 1.66 9.99
CA ILE A 12 -4.93 2.43 9.25
C ILE A 12 -3.60 2.28 10.00
N ASP A 13 -2.52 2.07 9.25
CA ASP A 13 -1.15 2.12 9.73
C ASP A 13 -0.55 3.50 9.40
N PRO A 14 -0.78 4.54 10.24
CA PRO A 14 -0.57 5.93 9.86
C PRO A 14 0.88 6.26 9.51
N TYR A 15 1.85 5.67 10.22
CA TYR A 15 3.26 5.93 9.97
C TYR A 15 3.76 5.25 8.68
N VAL A 16 3.22 4.08 8.34
CA VAL A 16 3.55 3.41 7.06
C VAL A 16 2.95 4.22 5.91
N TYR A 17 1.67 4.60 6.03
CA TYR A 17 0.99 5.47 5.07
C TYR A 17 1.74 6.79 4.85
N GLN A 18 2.07 7.51 5.93
CA GLN A 18 2.80 8.78 5.87
C GLN A 18 4.19 8.62 5.24
N THR A 19 4.92 7.55 5.59
CA THR A 19 6.25 7.28 5.02
C THR A 19 6.16 7.03 3.51
N LEU A 20 5.21 6.20 3.08
CA LEU A 20 4.99 5.89 1.66
C LEU A 20 4.61 7.12 0.84
N GLN A 21 3.85 8.06 1.40
CA GLN A 21 3.55 9.33 0.74
C GLN A 21 4.82 10.13 0.38
N THR A 22 5.87 10.07 1.21
CA THR A 22 7.13 10.81 0.96
C THR A 22 7.95 10.25 -0.21
N VAL A 23 7.60 9.06 -0.70
CA VAL A 23 8.33 8.34 -1.76
C VAL A 23 7.47 8.02 -2.98
N VAL A 24 6.31 8.66 -3.12
CA VAL A 24 5.50 8.58 -4.34
C VAL A 24 6.32 9.04 -5.55
N GLY A 25 6.21 8.31 -6.66
CA GLY A 25 7.00 8.53 -7.88
C GLY A 25 8.39 7.90 -7.85
N LYS A 26 8.80 7.23 -6.77
CA LYS A 26 10.04 6.43 -6.73
C LYS A 26 9.78 4.97 -7.12
N LYS A 27 10.84 4.29 -7.56
CA LYS A 27 10.82 2.84 -7.68
C LYS A 27 10.93 2.24 -6.27
N LEU A 28 10.09 1.26 -5.99
CA LEU A 28 10.10 0.54 -4.74
C LEU A 28 10.28 -0.96 -5.00
N VAL A 29 10.99 -1.59 -4.06
CA VAL A 29 10.90 -3.02 -3.80
C VAL A 29 9.97 -3.20 -2.60
N VAL A 30 8.87 -3.91 -2.81
CA VAL A 30 7.84 -4.18 -1.80
C VAL A 30 7.81 -5.66 -1.53
N ASP A 31 8.08 -6.05 -0.29
CA ASP A 31 8.02 -7.46 0.11
C ASP A 31 6.66 -7.78 0.74
N THR A 32 6.08 -8.87 0.27
CA THR A 32 4.78 -9.36 0.71
C THR A 32 4.89 -10.83 1.12
N PRO A 33 3.92 -11.38 1.88
CA PRO A 33 3.88 -12.80 2.19
C PRO A 33 3.89 -13.75 0.99
N ARG A 34 3.64 -13.25 -0.23
CA ARG A 34 3.62 -14.03 -1.48
C ARG A 34 4.84 -13.77 -2.37
N GLY A 35 5.83 -13.05 -1.85
CA GLY A 35 7.04 -12.65 -2.56
C GLY A 35 7.10 -11.14 -2.82
N THR A 36 8.10 -10.75 -3.60
CA THR A 36 8.47 -9.36 -3.81
C THR A 36 7.88 -8.78 -5.09
N VAL A 37 7.34 -7.57 -5.00
CA VAL A 37 6.87 -6.77 -6.14
C VAL A 37 7.82 -5.59 -6.34
N ARG A 38 8.22 -5.34 -7.60
CA ARG A 38 9.07 -4.20 -7.97
C ARG A 38 8.32 -3.29 -8.93
N GLY A 39 8.42 -1.98 -8.72
CA GLY A 39 7.77 -1.04 -9.62
C GLY A 39 7.74 0.39 -9.12
N LEU A 40 7.15 1.27 -9.93
CA LEU A 40 6.92 2.66 -9.59
C LEU A 40 5.76 2.80 -8.61
N LEU A 41 5.97 3.47 -7.48
CA LEU A 41 4.88 3.86 -6.57
C LEU A 41 4.06 4.98 -7.20
N ALA A 42 2.89 4.62 -7.74
CA ALA A 42 2.03 5.54 -8.46
C ALA A 42 1.08 6.31 -7.54
N ASP A 43 0.59 5.68 -6.47
CA ASP A 43 -0.35 6.28 -5.51
C ASP A 43 -0.32 5.54 -4.17
N VAL A 44 -0.77 6.19 -3.11
CA VAL A 44 -0.82 5.69 -1.73
C VAL A 44 -2.17 6.05 -1.12
N LYS A 45 -2.94 5.04 -0.70
CA LYS A 45 -4.20 5.17 0.05
C LYS A 45 -4.02 4.67 1.49
N PRO A 46 -4.94 5.02 2.41
CA PRO A 46 -4.82 4.62 3.82
C PRO A 46 -4.76 3.11 4.07
N ASP A 47 -5.25 2.29 3.14
CA ASP A 47 -5.34 0.84 3.25
C ASP A 47 -4.47 0.07 2.22
N HIS A 48 -3.98 0.73 1.16
CA HIS A 48 -3.20 0.09 0.10
C HIS A 48 -2.29 1.07 -0.67
N ILE A 49 -1.30 0.53 -1.37
CA ILE A 49 -0.46 1.24 -2.34
C ILE A 49 -0.71 0.74 -3.76
N VAL A 50 -0.39 1.60 -4.73
CA VAL A 50 -0.48 1.29 -6.16
C VAL A 50 0.93 1.23 -6.75
N ILE A 51 1.36 0.05 -7.19
CA ILE A 51 2.64 -0.18 -7.85
C ILE A 51 2.41 -0.46 -9.33
N LYS A 52 3.03 0.32 -10.21
CA LYS A 52 3.10 0.01 -11.65
C LYS A 52 4.37 -0.77 -11.94
N ALA A 53 4.24 -1.98 -12.46
CA ALA A 53 5.41 -2.77 -12.85
C ALA A 53 6.19 -2.04 -13.95
N VAL A 54 7.52 -2.13 -13.91
CA VAL A 54 8.37 -1.50 -14.93
C VAL A 54 8.37 -2.31 -16.22
N ASP A 55 8.30 -3.63 -16.10
CA ASP A 55 8.48 -4.57 -17.21
C ASP A 55 7.15 -5.08 -17.79
N SER A 56 6.02 -4.64 -17.24
CA SER A 56 4.69 -5.00 -17.72
C SER A 56 3.72 -3.83 -17.53
N ASP A 57 2.68 -3.76 -18.37
CA ASP A 57 1.59 -2.80 -18.21
C ASP A 57 0.63 -3.18 -17.06
N SER A 58 1.14 -3.93 -16.07
CA SER A 58 0.38 -4.43 -14.93
C SER A 58 0.44 -3.46 -13.76
N THR A 59 -0.70 -3.26 -13.11
CA THR A 59 -0.83 -2.46 -11.90
C THR A 59 -1.18 -3.36 -10.72
N PHE A 60 -0.41 -3.25 -9.64
CA PHE A 60 -0.63 -3.98 -8.39
C PHE A 60 -1.21 -3.05 -7.33
N PHE A 61 -2.28 -3.51 -6.68
CA PHE A 61 -2.86 -2.86 -5.50
C PHE A 61 -2.49 -3.69 -4.28
N ILE A 62 -1.50 -3.23 -3.52
CA ILE A 62 -0.93 -3.99 -2.39
C ILE A 62 -1.49 -3.40 -1.10
N ARG A 63 -2.25 -4.20 -0.33
CA ARG A 63 -2.75 -3.77 0.98
C ARG A 63 -1.59 -3.47 1.92
N ILE A 64 -1.66 -2.37 2.66
CA ILE A 64 -0.62 -1.98 3.63
C ILE A 64 -0.41 -3.09 4.67
N GLN A 65 -1.48 -3.73 5.13
CA GLN A 65 -1.42 -4.88 6.05
C GLN A 65 -0.71 -6.13 5.50
N GLN A 66 -0.31 -6.14 4.22
CA GLN A 66 0.42 -7.25 3.60
C GLN A 66 1.84 -6.84 3.20
N ILE A 67 2.30 -5.66 3.62
CA ILE A 67 3.67 -5.21 3.43
C ILE A 67 4.49 -5.69 4.63
N ILE A 68 5.54 -6.47 4.36
CA ILE A 68 6.51 -6.87 5.39
C ILE A 68 7.57 -5.78 5.52
N TRP A 69 8.12 -5.32 4.40
CA TRP A 69 9.04 -4.20 4.34
C TRP A 69 9.00 -3.54 2.95
N ILE A 70 9.57 -2.34 2.88
CA ILE A 70 9.67 -1.50 1.69
C ILE A 70 11.07 -0.94 1.60
N MET A 71 11.65 -0.99 0.41
CA MET A 71 12.94 -0.38 0.11
C MET A 71 12.78 0.55 -1.10
N PRO A 72 13.00 1.87 -0.93
CA PRO A 72 13.13 2.78 -2.07
C PRO A 72 14.42 2.50 -2.82
N GLU A 73 14.33 2.35 -4.15
CA GLU A 73 15.48 2.35 -5.06
C GLU A 73 15.87 3.77 -5.48
#